data_AF-A0A1V5E5W3-F1
#
_entry.id   AF-A0A1V5E5W3-F1
#
_cell.length_a   1.000
_cell.length_b   1.000
_cell.length_c   1.000
_cell.angle_alpha   90.00
_cell.angle_beta   90.00
_cell.angle_gamma   90.00
#
_symmetry.space_group_name_H-M   'P 1'
#
loop_
_entity.id
_entity.type
_entity.pdbx_description
1 polymer ?
#
loop_
_entity_poly.entity_id
_entity_poly.type
_entity_poly.pdbx_seq_one_letter_code
_entity_poly.pdbx_strand_id
1 'polypeptide(L)'
;MNKGKKFGILAAVVVVLCGALYLGGLWQGRSQVNAEKEKCLQQLKDSDARRIAAENQVNFFKARTALFQTALDLDQRNFGLANAHLREADEPLARLNAAGMGMDKAQLDVLRREIANTNIQVAVDLEVQRNLILNFERRLDSMIPKPASPAVMPPSASVPPPPPTAPQPAAPASPAKQ
;
A
#
# COMPACT_ATOMS: atom_id res chain seq x y z
N MET A 1 5.23 69.29 34.24
CA MET A 1 4.52 68.07 33.78
C MET A 1 4.32 67.12 34.98
N ASN A 2 3.08 67.04 35.50
CA ASN A 2 2.76 66.42 36.80
C ASN A 2 3.10 64.93 36.85
N LYS A 3 3.80 64.51 37.92
CA LYS A 3 4.25 63.13 38.15
C LYS A 3 3.11 62.11 38.00
N GLY A 4 1.88 62.46 38.40
CA GLY A 4 0.70 61.61 38.24
C GLY A 4 0.30 61.30 36.78
N LYS A 5 0.49 62.23 35.83
CA LYS A 5 0.23 61.94 34.40
C LYS A 5 1.25 60.95 33.83
N LYS A 6 2.51 61.01 34.29
CA LYS A 6 3.57 60.09 33.84
C LYS A 6 3.33 58.66 34.34
N PHE A 7 2.88 58.50 35.58
CA PHE A 7 2.50 57.18 36.13
C PHE A 7 1.27 56.58 35.43
N GLY A 8 0.25 57.39 35.11
CA GLY A 8 -0.91 56.93 34.35
C GLY A 8 -0.56 56.45 32.93
N ILE A 9 0.33 57.18 32.24
CA ILE A 9 0.81 56.78 30.90
C ILE A 9 1.64 55.49 30.99
N LEU A 10 2.52 55.36 31.99
CA LEU A 10 3.35 54.16 32.16
C LEU A 10 2.50 52.91 32.40
N ALA A 11 1.46 53.00 33.24
CA ALA A 11 0.55 51.90 33.52
C ALA A 11 -0.25 51.48 32.26
N ALA A 12 -0.72 52.46 31.47
CA ALA A 12 -1.43 52.19 30.23
C ALA A 12 -0.54 51.46 29.20
N VAL A 13 0.72 51.85 29.08
CA VAL A 13 1.68 51.19 28.16
C VAL A 13 1.91 49.73 28.56
N VAL A 14 2.06 49.43 29.85
CA VAL A 14 2.28 48.06 30.35
C VAL A 14 1.07 47.16 30.05
N VAL A 15 -0.15 47.66 30.26
CA VAL A 15 -1.38 46.89 29.97
C VAL A 15 -1.50 46.59 28.47
N VAL A 16 -1.19 47.55 27.61
CA VAL A 16 -1.20 47.36 26.14
C VAL A 16 -0.14 46.34 25.72
N LEU A 17 1.06 46.39 26.32
CA LEU A 17 2.14 45.43 26.04
C LEU A 17 1.77 44.01 26.47
N CYS A 18 1.18 43.84 27.66
CA CYS A 18 0.68 42.55 28.13
C CYS A 18 -0.44 42.01 27.24
N GLY A 19 -1.37 42.87 26.81
CA GLY A 19 -2.44 42.48 25.87
C GLY A 19 -1.89 42.03 24.52
N ALA A 20 -0.92 42.74 23.97
CA ALA A 20 -0.27 42.40 22.70
C ALA A 20 0.50 41.07 22.78
N LEU A 21 1.24 40.82 23.86
CA LEU A 21 1.95 39.56 24.08
C LEU A 21 0.99 38.36 24.23
N TYR A 22 -0.13 38.55 24.93
CA TYR A 22 -1.14 37.50 25.09
C TYR A 22 -1.85 37.16 23.77
N LEU A 23 -2.22 38.17 22.98
CA LEU A 23 -2.82 38.00 21.66
C LEU A 23 -1.84 37.36 20.66
N GLY A 24 -0.57 37.80 20.67
CA GLY A 24 0.49 37.23 19.84
C GLY A 24 0.77 35.76 20.15
N GLY A 25 0.86 35.41 21.44
CA GLY A 25 1.05 34.02 21.89
C GLY A 25 -0.12 33.10 21.52
N LEU A 26 -1.36 33.58 21.63
CA LEU A 26 -2.55 32.83 21.21
C LEU A 26 -2.60 32.60 19.69
N TRP A 27 -2.20 33.58 18.89
CA TRP A 27 -2.15 33.45 17.44
C TRP A 27 -1.06 32.47 16.99
N GLN A 28 0.14 32.57 17.56
CA GLN A 28 1.26 31.69 17.21
C GLN A 28 1.07 30.25 17.73
N GLY A 29 0.40 30.07 18.88
CA GLY A 29 0.02 28.74 19.39
C GLY A 29 -1.07 28.08 18.55
N ARG A 30 -2.11 28.84 18.16
CA ARG A 30 -3.18 28.32 17.27
C ARG A 30 -2.66 27.95 15.89
N SER A 31 -1.72 28.72 15.33
CA SER A 31 -1.17 28.38 14.01
C SER A 31 -0.35 27.09 14.02
N GLN A 32 0.44 26.85 15.08
CA GLN A 32 1.23 25.62 15.22
C GLN A 32 0.33 24.40 15.45
N VAL A 33 -0.66 24.52 16.34
CA VAL A 33 -1.63 23.44 16.58
C VAL A 33 -2.46 23.12 15.33
N ASN A 34 -2.87 24.14 14.56
CA ASN A 34 -3.57 23.90 13.30
C ASN A 34 -2.66 23.24 12.26
N ALA A 35 -1.40 23.66 12.15
CA ALA A 35 -0.45 23.03 11.23
C ALA A 35 -0.13 21.57 11.61
N GLU A 36 -0.01 21.26 12.90
CA GLU A 36 0.16 19.88 13.39
C GLU A 36 -1.10 19.04 13.17
N LYS A 37 -2.28 19.61 13.41
CA LYS A 37 -3.56 18.95 13.13
C LYS A 37 -3.71 18.63 11.65
N GLU A 38 -3.35 19.55 10.76
CA GLU A 38 -3.37 19.33 9.32
C GLU A 38 -2.41 18.20 8.91
N LYS A 39 -1.17 18.21 9.43
CA LYS A 39 -0.20 17.14 9.20
C LYS A 39 -0.70 15.79 9.70
N CYS A 40 -1.27 15.73 10.90
CA CYS A 40 -1.82 14.51 11.48
C CYS A 40 -2.99 13.99 10.64
N LEU A 41 -3.92 14.86 10.23
CA LEU A 41 -5.03 14.48 9.35
C LEU A 41 -4.55 13.98 7.99
N GLN A 42 -3.48 14.57 7.45
CA GLN A 42 -2.89 14.13 6.19
C GLN A 42 -2.22 12.75 6.34
N GLN A 43 -1.47 12.53 7.42
CA GLN A 43 -0.86 11.23 7.73
C GLN A 43 -1.91 10.13 7.96
N LEU A 44 -3.03 10.46 8.60
CA LEU A 44 -4.14 9.52 8.76
C LEU A 44 -4.74 9.15 7.41
N LYS A 45 -5.02 10.13 6.55
CA LYS A 45 -5.53 9.87 5.18
C LYS A 45 -4.58 9.01 4.36
N ASP A 46 -3.28 9.29 4.43
CA ASP A 46 -2.27 8.51 3.71
C ASP A 46 -2.17 7.07 4.25
N SER A 47 -2.29 6.90 5.57
CA SER A 47 -2.25 5.58 6.21
C SER A 47 -3.49 4.76 5.86
N ASP A 48 -4.67 5.39 5.88
CA ASP A 48 -5.92 4.76 5.47
C ASP A 48 -5.89 4.38 3.99
N ALA A 49 -5.38 5.25 3.12
CA ALA A 49 -5.22 4.94 1.70
C ALA A 49 -4.29 3.73 1.47
N ARG A 50 -3.16 3.67 2.18
CA ARG A 50 -2.24 2.52 2.13
C ARG A 50 -2.89 1.24 2.62
N ARG A 51 -3.65 1.32 3.71
CA ARG A 51 -4.37 0.18 4.27
C ARG A 51 -5.41 -0.35 3.28
N ILE A 52 -6.23 0.53 2.71
CA ILE A 52 -7.24 0.15 1.70
C ILE A 52 -6.56 -0.48 0.48
N ALA A 53 -5.44 0.08 0.01
CA ALA A 53 -4.69 -0.50 -1.11
C ALA A 53 -4.18 -1.91 -0.79
N ALA A 54 -3.62 -2.12 0.42
CA ALA A 54 -3.14 -3.42 0.86
C ALA A 54 -4.29 -4.44 1.03
N GLU A 55 -5.41 -4.03 1.63
CA GLU A 55 -6.60 -4.88 1.78
C GLU A 55 -7.15 -5.31 0.42
N ASN A 56 -7.19 -4.41 -0.57
CA ASN A 56 -7.60 -4.75 -1.94
C ASN A 56 -6.67 -5.77 -2.59
N GLN A 57 -5.35 -5.62 -2.44
CA GLN A 57 -4.38 -6.60 -2.95
C GLN A 57 -4.57 -7.97 -2.30
N VAL A 58 -4.76 -8.01 -0.98
CA VAL A 58 -5.02 -9.27 -0.25
C VAL A 58 -6.28 -9.95 -0.77
N ASN A 59 -7.38 -9.22 -0.93
CA ASN A 59 -8.62 -9.77 -1.46
C ASN A 59 -8.43 -10.27 -2.91
N PHE A 60 -7.68 -9.54 -3.74
CA PHE A 60 -7.39 -9.97 -5.10
C PHE A 60 -6.64 -11.31 -5.12
N PHE A 61 -5.58 -11.44 -4.31
CA PHE A 61 -4.83 -12.69 -4.23
C PHE A 61 -5.64 -13.84 -3.63
N LYS A 62 -6.49 -13.58 -2.62
CA LYS A 62 -7.39 -14.60 -2.07
C LYS A 62 -8.34 -15.16 -3.12
N ALA A 63 -8.98 -14.29 -3.91
CA ALA A 63 -9.85 -14.72 -5.01
C ALA A 63 -9.08 -15.55 -6.03
N ARG A 64 -7.88 -15.11 -6.41
CA ARG A 64 -7.01 -15.83 -7.36
C ARG A 64 -6.58 -17.19 -6.84
N THR A 65 -6.19 -17.28 -5.57
CA THR A 65 -5.83 -18.54 -4.91
C THR A 65 -7.00 -19.51 -4.91
N ALA A 66 -8.21 -19.06 -4.58
CA ALA A 66 -9.41 -19.90 -4.59
C ALA A 66 -9.72 -20.47 -5.99
N LEU A 67 -9.56 -19.67 -7.05
CA LEU A 67 -9.71 -20.14 -8.43
C LEU A 67 -8.66 -21.18 -8.82
N PHE A 68 -7.40 -21.01 -8.41
CA PHE A 68 -6.36 -22.01 -8.67
C PHE A 68 -6.56 -23.29 -7.86
N GLN A 69 -6.97 -23.19 -6.59
CA GLN A 69 -7.32 -24.35 -5.77
C GLN A 69 -8.48 -25.13 -6.38
N THR A 70 -9.49 -24.43 -6.89
CA THR A 70 -10.59 -25.03 -7.65
C THR A 70 -10.08 -25.86 -8.83
N ALA A 71 -9.15 -25.31 -9.63
CA ALA A 71 -8.59 -26.02 -10.78
C ALA A 71 -7.75 -27.23 -10.35
N LEU A 72 -6.99 -27.10 -9.26
CA LEU A 72 -6.18 -28.18 -8.71
C LEU A 72 -7.04 -29.33 -8.16
N ASP A 73 -8.11 -29.01 -7.43
CA ASP A 73 -9.05 -30.03 -6.94
C ASP A 73 -9.84 -30.69 -8.07
N LEU A 74 -10.16 -29.92 -9.11
CA LEU A 74 -10.75 -30.48 -10.33
C LEU A 74 -9.80 -31.50 -10.99
N ASP A 75 -8.52 -31.16 -11.11
CA ASP A 75 -7.48 -32.06 -11.65
C ASP A 75 -7.31 -33.33 -10.78
N GLN A 76 -7.52 -33.21 -9.47
CA GLN A 76 -7.54 -34.34 -8.52
C GLN A 76 -8.87 -35.10 -8.48
N ARG A 77 -9.87 -34.71 -9.28
CA ARG A 77 -11.23 -35.26 -9.29
C ARG A 77 -11.97 -35.10 -7.95
N ASN A 78 -11.58 -34.11 -7.15
CA ASN A 78 -12.22 -33.70 -5.90
C ASN A 78 -13.31 -32.65 -6.16
N PHE A 79 -14.36 -33.02 -6.89
CA PHE A 79 -15.41 -32.09 -7.35
C PHE A 79 -16.14 -31.34 -6.23
N GLY A 80 -16.26 -31.96 -5.04
CA GLY A 80 -16.85 -31.33 -3.87
C GLY A 80 -16.01 -30.17 -3.34
N LEU A 81 -14.69 -30.37 -3.21
CA LEU A 81 -13.75 -29.34 -2.80
C LEU A 81 -13.57 -28.28 -3.88
N ALA A 82 -13.52 -28.68 -5.15
CA ALA A 82 -13.47 -27.74 -6.27
C ALA A 82 -14.65 -26.76 -6.24
N ASN A 83 -15.89 -27.25 -6.04
CA ASN A 83 -17.05 -26.38 -5.89
C ASN A 83 -17.01 -25.52 -4.61
N ALA A 84 -16.42 -26.02 -3.51
CA ALA A 84 -16.26 -25.25 -2.29
C ALA A 84 -15.31 -24.06 -2.52
N HIS A 85 -14.11 -24.30 -3.05
CA HIS A 85 -13.16 -23.23 -3.35
C HIS A 85 -13.67 -22.27 -4.43
N LEU A 86 -14.45 -22.75 -5.41
CA LEU A 86 -15.05 -21.86 -6.40
C LEU A 86 -15.99 -20.84 -5.75
N ARG A 87 -16.76 -21.28 -4.74
CA ARG A 87 -17.63 -20.39 -3.95
C ARG A 87 -16.85 -19.48 -3.00
N GLU A 88 -15.73 -19.96 -2.45
CA GLU A 88 -14.84 -19.15 -1.61
C GLU A 88 -14.24 -17.95 -2.35
N ALA A 89 -14.18 -17.98 -3.69
CA ALA A 89 -13.76 -16.83 -4.48
C ALA A 89 -14.75 -15.65 -4.41
N ASP A 90 -16.03 -15.85 -4.09
CA ASP A 90 -17.02 -14.76 -4.16
C ASP A 90 -16.80 -13.68 -3.08
N GLU A 91 -16.53 -14.08 -1.83
CA GLU A 91 -16.32 -13.15 -0.72
C GLU A 91 -15.17 -12.15 -0.95
N PRO A 92 -13.95 -12.60 -1.30
CA PRO A 92 -12.86 -11.68 -1.60
C PRO A 92 -13.16 -10.83 -2.84
N LEU A 93 -13.81 -11.38 -3.88
CA LEU A 93 -14.23 -10.60 -5.05
C LEU A 93 -15.25 -9.52 -4.69
N ALA A 94 -16.17 -9.79 -3.76
CA ALA A 94 -17.16 -8.83 -3.28
C ALA A 94 -16.54 -7.66 -2.52
N ARG A 95 -15.38 -7.87 -1.90
CA ARG A 95 -14.64 -6.87 -1.12
C ARG A 95 -13.64 -6.06 -1.94
N LEU A 96 -13.48 -6.36 -3.23
CA LEU A 96 -12.59 -5.60 -4.09
C LEU A 96 -13.13 -4.18 -4.34
N ASN A 97 -12.31 -3.18 -4.04
CA ASN A 97 -12.55 -1.84 -4.52
C ASN A 97 -12.09 -1.71 -5.99
N ALA A 98 -13.01 -1.97 -6.92
CA ALA A 98 -12.75 -1.89 -8.36
C ALA A 98 -12.15 -0.53 -8.77
N ALA A 99 -12.72 0.57 -8.26
CA ALA A 99 -12.24 1.93 -8.58
C ALA A 99 -10.80 2.17 -8.09
N GLY A 100 -10.47 1.69 -6.88
CA GLY A 100 -9.13 1.82 -6.31
C GLY A 100 -8.05 1.01 -7.05
N MET A 101 -8.44 0.00 -7.81
CA MET A 101 -7.54 -0.82 -8.63
C MET A 101 -7.62 -0.50 -10.12
N GLY A 102 -8.41 0.50 -10.52
CA GLY A 102 -8.61 0.84 -11.93
C GLY A 102 -9.35 -0.25 -12.75
N MET A 103 -10.12 -1.11 -12.08
CA MET A 103 -10.96 -2.13 -12.71
C MET A 103 -12.32 -1.57 -13.09
N ASP A 104 -12.92 -2.12 -14.14
CA ASP A 104 -14.33 -1.89 -14.43
C ASP A 104 -15.22 -2.71 -13.47
N LYS A 105 -15.99 -2.01 -12.63
CA LYS A 105 -16.91 -2.64 -11.68
C LYS A 105 -17.96 -3.52 -12.39
N ALA A 106 -18.46 -3.11 -13.55
CA ALA A 106 -19.46 -3.88 -14.26
C ALA A 106 -18.89 -5.23 -14.75
N GLN A 107 -17.65 -5.24 -15.22
CA GLN A 107 -16.97 -6.47 -15.63
C GLN A 107 -16.68 -7.39 -14.43
N LEU A 108 -16.30 -6.83 -13.28
CA LEU A 108 -16.13 -7.60 -12.05
C LEU A 108 -17.45 -8.23 -11.60
N ASP A 109 -18.56 -7.49 -11.61
CA ASP A 109 -19.88 -8.00 -11.23
C ASP A 109 -20.40 -9.08 -12.20
N VAL A 110 -20.04 -8.99 -13.48
CA VAL A 110 -20.29 -10.06 -14.46
C VAL A 110 -19.48 -11.30 -14.11
N LEU A 111 -18.17 -11.16 -13.90
CA LEU A 111 -17.29 -12.28 -13.55
C LEU A 111 -17.76 -12.99 -12.27
N ARG A 112 -18.13 -12.24 -11.24
CA ARG A 112 -18.68 -12.79 -9.99
C ARG A 112 -19.94 -13.60 -10.20
N ARG A 113 -20.87 -13.12 -11.02
CA ARG A 113 -22.10 -13.86 -11.36
C ARG A 113 -21.81 -15.12 -12.13
N GLU A 114 -20.88 -15.08 -13.09
CA GLU A 114 -20.48 -16.27 -13.83
C GLU A 114 -19.84 -17.33 -12.91
N ILE A 115 -18.94 -16.91 -12.01
CA ILE A 115 -18.35 -17.78 -10.99
C ILE A 115 -19.44 -18.38 -10.10
N ALA A 116 -20.36 -17.57 -9.58
CA ALA A 116 -21.43 -18.01 -8.69
C ALA A 116 -22.41 -18.99 -9.37
N ASN A 117 -22.64 -18.83 -10.67
CA ASN A 117 -23.51 -19.71 -11.46
C ASN A 117 -22.79 -20.95 -12.00
N THR A 118 -21.46 -21.04 -11.83
CA THR A 118 -20.69 -22.19 -12.29
C THR A 118 -20.80 -23.32 -11.27
N ASN A 119 -21.16 -24.51 -11.76
CA ASN A 119 -21.18 -25.73 -10.97
C ASN A 119 -20.36 -26.79 -11.69
N ILE A 120 -19.33 -27.27 -11.01
CA ILE A 120 -18.42 -28.30 -11.53
C ILE A 120 -19.10 -29.66 -11.38
N GLN A 121 -19.15 -30.42 -12.48
CA GLN A 121 -19.87 -31.69 -12.57
C GLN A 121 -18.96 -32.82 -13.05
N VAL A 122 -19.21 -34.03 -12.53
CA VAL A 122 -18.46 -35.25 -12.88
C VAL A 122 -18.71 -35.66 -14.34
N ALA A 123 -19.92 -35.42 -14.86
CA ALA A 123 -20.36 -35.86 -16.19
C ALA A 123 -19.89 -34.95 -17.34
N VAL A 124 -19.22 -33.84 -17.04
CA VAL A 124 -18.73 -32.89 -18.04
C VAL A 124 -17.24 -33.08 -18.21
N ASP A 125 -16.74 -32.83 -19.42
CA ASP A 125 -15.32 -32.90 -19.75
C ASP A 125 -14.48 -32.06 -18.76
N LEU A 126 -13.43 -32.68 -18.20
CA LEU A 126 -12.55 -32.06 -17.21
C LEU A 126 -11.72 -30.92 -17.81
N GLU A 127 -11.24 -31.08 -19.03
CA GLU A 127 -10.40 -30.08 -19.71
C GLU A 127 -11.23 -28.83 -20.02
N VAL A 128 -12.48 -29.01 -20.45
CA VAL A 128 -13.41 -27.90 -20.68
C VAL A 128 -13.67 -27.13 -19.38
N GLN A 129 -13.96 -27.83 -18.29
CA GLN A 129 -14.20 -27.20 -16.98
C GLN A 129 -12.96 -26.49 -16.45
N ARG A 130 -11.78 -27.12 -16.56
CA ARG A 130 -10.51 -26.51 -16.16
C ARG A 130 -10.21 -25.23 -16.93
N ASN A 131 -10.42 -25.25 -18.24
CA ASN A 131 -10.24 -24.08 -19.09
C ASN A 131 -11.20 -22.95 -18.75
N LEU A 132 -12.43 -23.26 -18.33
CA LEU A 132 -13.39 -22.27 -17.81
C LEU A 132 -12.87 -21.62 -16.53
N ILE A 133 -12.42 -22.41 -15.54
CA ILE A 133 -11.88 -21.87 -14.28
C ILE A 133 -10.64 -21.00 -14.51
N LEU A 134 -9.71 -21.46 -15.36
CA LEU A 134 -8.53 -20.67 -15.73
C LEU A 134 -8.86 -19.44 -16.59
N ASN A 135 -10.01 -19.42 -17.26
CA ASN A 135 -10.48 -18.22 -17.95
C ASN A 135 -10.95 -17.14 -16.96
N PHE A 136 -11.62 -17.53 -15.87
CA PHE A 136 -12.00 -16.58 -14.81
C PHE A 136 -10.77 -15.88 -14.21
N GLU A 137 -9.68 -16.63 -13.97
CA GLU A 137 -8.43 -16.06 -13.47
C GLU A 137 -7.81 -15.07 -14.45
N ARG A 138 -7.70 -15.44 -15.74
CA ARG A 138 -7.15 -14.54 -16.78
C ARG A 138 -7.98 -13.28 -16.95
N ARG A 139 -9.32 -13.39 -16.86
CA ARG A 139 -10.22 -12.23 -16.91
C ARG A 139 -10.00 -11.33 -15.71
N LEU A 140 -9.92 -11.90 -14.50
CA LEU A 140 -9.64 -11.16 -13.28
C LEU A 140 -8.30 -10.40 -13.36
N ASP A 141 -7.24 -11.05 -13.86
CA ASP A 141 -5.91 -10.44 -14.02
C ASP A 141 -5.92 -9.34 -15.10
N SER A 142 -6.64 -9.54 -16.21
CA SER A 142 -6.76 -8.55 -17.29
C SER A 142 -7.51 -7.27 -16.90
N MET A 143 -8.34 -7.31 -15.85
CA MET A 143 -9.05 -6.14 -15.35
C MET A 143 -8.13 -5.19 -14.59
N ILE A 144 -6.97 -5.65 -14.13
CA ILE A 144 -5.97 -4.77 -13.52
C ILE A 144 -5.23 -4.03 -14.64
N PRO A 145 -5.25 -2.69 -14.66
CA PRO A 145 -4.40 -1.92 -15.54
C PRO A 145 -2.95 -2.31 -15.25
N LYS A 146 -2.31 -2.96 -16.22
CA LYS A 146 -0.88 -3.26 -16.12
C LYS A 146 -0.17 -1.91 -15.99
N PRO A 147 0.62 -1.67 -14.93
CA PRO A 147 1.44 -0.47 -14.90
C PRO A 147 2.26 -0.49 -16.19
N ALA A 148 2.26 0.63 -16.93
CA ALA A 148 3.16 0.79 -18.07
C ALA A 148 4.54 0.35 -17.59
N SER A 149 5.11 -0.67 -18.26
CA SER A 149 6.35 -1.31 -17.83
C SER A 149 7.30 -0.22 -17.37
N PRO A 150 7.83 -0.28 -16.12
CA PRO A 150 8.86 0.67 -15.74
C PRO A 150 9.93 0.57 -16.80
N ALA A 151 10.27 1.72 -17.40
CA ALA A 151 11.41 1.82 -18.27
C ALA A 151 12.54 1.07 -17.57
N VAL A 152 13.08 0.07 -18.28
CA VAL A 152 14.27 -0.69 -17.91
C VAL A 152 15.17 0.25 -17.13
N MET A 153 15.47 -0.10 -15.87
CA MET A 153 16.39 0.66 -15.03
C MET A 153 17.55 1.15 -15.91
N PRO A 154 17.90 2.44 -15.89
CA PRO A 154 19.17 2.85 -16.50
C PRO A 154 20.26 1.93 -15.90
N PRO A 155 21.20 1.42 -16.71
CA PRO A 155 22.24 0.52 -16.22
C PRO A 155 22.86 1.15 -14.98
N SER A 156 22.91 0.37 -13.89
CA SER A 156 23.46 0.77 -12.61
C SER A 156 24.70 1.61 -12.84
N ALA A 157 24.67 2.86 -12.39
CA ALA A 157 25.86 3.69 -12.33
C ALA A 157 26.96 2.86 -11.67
N SER A 158 28.07 2.71 -12.39
CA SER A 158 29.28 2.03 -11.99
C SER A 158 29.59 2.26 -10.51
N VAL A 159 29.74 1.17 -9.77
CA VAL A 159 30.33 1.15 -8.44
C VAL A 159 31.63 1.98 -8.50
N PRO A 160 31.79 3.06 -7.71
CA PRO A 160 33.06 3.77 -7.67
C PRO A 160 34.15 2.81 -7.17
N PRO A 161 35.37 2.86 -7.73
CA PRO A 161 36.44 1.94 -7.37
C PRO A 161 36.75 2.04 -5.87
N PRO A 162 37.08 0.92 -5.20
CA PRO A 162 37.41 0.94 -3.79
C PRO A 162 38.62 1.84 -3.53
N PRO A 163 38.69 2.52 -2.37
CA PRO A 163 39.83 3.34 -2.01
C PRO A 163 41.12 2.49 -1.99
N PRO A 164 42.28 3.06 -2.34
CA PRO A 164 43.54 2.32 -2.37
C PRO A 164 43.85 1.76 -0.98
N THR A 165 44.05 0.45 -0.93
CA THR A 165 44.47 -0.31 0.25
C THR A 165 45.73 0.32 0.84
N ALA A 166 45.67 0.72 2.11
CA ALA A 166 46.85 1.17 2.86
C ALA A 166 47.93 0.05 2.83
N PRO A 167 49.23 0.39 2.73
CA PRO A 167 50.30 -0.60 2.71
C PRO A 167 50.26 -1.47 3.97
N GLN A 168 50.10 -2.78 3.78
CA GLN A 168 50.26 -3.77 4.84
C GLN A 168 51.71 -3.71 5.37
N PRO A 169 51.94 -3.67 6.69
CA PRO A 169 53.27 -3.80 7.26
C PRO A 169 53.84 -5.20 6.94
N ALA A 170 55.06 -5.23 6.43
CA ALA A 170 55.78 -6.47 6.12
C ALA A 170 55.93 -7.36 7.36
N ALA A 171 55.49 -8.61 7.26
CA ALA A 171 55.73 -9.62 8.28
C ALA A 171 57.22 -10.01 8.33
N PRO A 172 57.82 -10.19 9.52
CA PRO A 172 59.22 -10.56 9.65
C PRO A 172 59.47 -12.01 9.23
N ALA A 173 60.52 -12.21 8.41
CA ALA A 173 60.98 -13.53 7.99
C ALA A 173 61.47 -14.35 9.18
N SER A 174 60.93 -15.56 9.35
CA SER A 174 61.49 -16.57 10.25
C SER A 174 62.44 -17.50 9.49
N PRO A 175 63.59 -17.87 10.08
CA PRO A 175 64.69 -18.53 9.38
C PRO A 175 64.46 -20.03 9.19
N ALA A 176 64.90 -20.54 8.03
CA ALA A 176 64.98 -21.96 7.74
C ALA A 176 66.05 -22.63 8.62
N LYS A 177 65.69 -23.75 9.27
CA LYS A 177 66.63 -24.67 9.91
C LYS A 177 67.16 -25.68 8.89
N GLN A 178 68.42 -26.04 9.13
CA GLN A 178 69.29 -27.00 8.43
C GLN A 178 68.71 -28.39 8.29
#